data_AF-S2XHD8-F1
#
_entry.id   AF-S2XHD8-F1
#
_cell.length_a   1.000
_cell.length_b   1.000
_cell.length_c   1.000
_cell.angle_alpha   90.00
_cell.angle_beta   90.00
_cell.angle_gamma   90.00
#
_symmetry.space_group_name_H-M   'P 1'
#
loop_
_entity.id
_entity.type
_entity.pdbx_description
1 polymer ?
#
loop_
_entity_poly.entity_id
_entity_poly.type
_entity_poly.pdbx_seq_one_letter_code
_entity_poly.pdbx_strand_id
1 'polypeptide(L)'
;MQTKEMRLRRIQHLAHEIMDEMNVRKELRRFDTRLVIDNLSRAIGDLSDPLGNYSLDYLEEKVGNAHCLLFKTEKNIHFHP
;
A
#
# COMPACT_ATOMS: atom_id res chain seq x y z
N MET A 1 6.86 -14.16 17.59
CA MET A 1 6.94 -12.68 17.67
C MET A 1 7.69 -12.18 16.44
N GLN A 2 7.08 -11.38 15.57
CA GLN A 2 7.85 -10.76 14.48
C GLN A 2 8.69 -9.61 15.05
N THR A 3 9.96 -9.54 14.69
CA THR A 3 10.82 -8.41 15.06
C THR A 3 10.42 -7.18 14.25
N LYS A 4 10.64 -5.99 14.82
CA LYS A 4 10.40 -4.70 14.16
C LYS A 4 11.00 -4.64 12.75
N GLU A 5 12.23 -5.14 12.59
CA GLU A 5 12.90 -5.18 11.29
C GLU A 5 12.19 -6.07 10.25
N MET A 6 11.68 -7.24 10.66
CA MET A 6 10.94 -8.10 9.74
C MET A 6 9.65 -7.45 9.26
N ARG A 7 8.95 -6.74 10.16
CA ARG A 7 7.74 -5.97 9.85
C ARG A 7 8.05 -4.85 8.85
N LEU A 8 9.11 -4.07 9.11
CA LEU A 8 9.56 -3.02 8.20
C LEU A 8 9.96 -3.55 6.82
N ARG A 9 10.68 -4.68 6.76
CA ARG A 9 11.01 -5.35 5.48
C ARG A 9 9.76 -5.71 4.69
N ARG A 10 8.71 -6.19 5.37
CA ARG A 10 7.43 -6.52 4.74
C ARG A 10 6.73 -5.27 4.20
N ILE A 11 6.70 -4.18 4.97
CA ILE A 11 6.14 -2.89 4.53
C ILE A 11 6.89 -2.39 3.29
N GLN A 12 8.23 -2.44 3.30
CA GLN A 12 9.07 -2.03 2.17
C GLN A 12 8.81 -2.87 0.92
N HIS A 13 8.63 -4.18 1.08
CA HIS A 13 8.31 -5.07 -0.02
C HIS A 13 6.96 -4.74 -0.65
N LEU A 14 5.91 -4.54 0.16
CA LEU A 14 4.59 -4.12 -0.35
C LEU A 14 4.64 -2.78 -1.06
N ALA A 15 5.41 -1.82 -0.53
CA ALA A 15 5.59 -0.52 -1.17
C ALA A 15 6.25 -0.62 -2.55
N HIS A 16 7.23 -1.53 -2.72
CA HIS A 16 7.84 -1.81 -4.03
C HIS A 16 6.83 -2.37 -5.02
N GLU A 17 6.05 -3.39 -4.62
CA GLU A 17 5.03 -3.98 -5.50
C GLU A 17 3.98 -2.94 -5.94
N ILE A 18 3.55 -2.07 -5.02
CA ILE A 18 2.63 -0.96 -5.35
C ILE A 18 3.24 -0.01 -6.38
N MET A 19 4.51 0.37 -6.18
CA MET A 19 5.21 1.28 -7.09
C MET A 19 5.32 0.69 -8.50
N ASP A 20 5.76 -0.56 -8.60
CA ASP A 20 5.91 -1.26 -9.87
C ASP A 20 4.56 -1.36 -10.60
N GLU A 21 3.51 -1.78 -9.89
CA GLU A 21 2.18 -1.95 -10.48
C GLU A 21 1.55 -0.61 -10.92
N MET A 22 1.67 0.44 -10.10
CA MET A 22 1.20 1.78 -10.48
C MET A 22 1.96 2.35 -11.68
N ASN A 23 3.24 2.02 -11.85
CA ASN A 23 4.05 2.47 -12.98
C ASN A 23 3.72 1.71 -14.28
N VAL A 24 3.36 0.43 -14.18
CA VAL A 24 2.97 -0.41 -15.33
C VAL A 24 1.55 -0.08 -15.80
N ARG A 25 0.60 0.16 -14.88
CA ARG A 25 -0.81 0.42 -15.22
C ARG A 25 -1.04 1.87 -15.64
N LYS A 26 -1.08 2.11 -16.95
CA LYS A 26 -1.45 3.41 -17.53
C LYS A 26 -2.91 3.86 -17.23
N GLU A 27 -3.81 2.93 -16.92
CA GLU A 27 -5.24 3.20 -16.70
C GLU A 27 -5.79 2.47 -15.48
N LEU A 28 -5.24 2.74 -14.29
CA LEU A 28 -5.94 2.38 -13.07
C LEU A 28 -7.27 3.18 -13.00
N ARG A 29 -8.38 2.54 -12.57
CA ARG A 29 -9.65 3.24 -12.38
C ARG A 29 -9.41 4.44 -11.45
N ARG A 30 -9.72 5.66 -11.91
CA ARG A 30 -9.44 6.93 -11.20
C ARG A 30 -9.87 6.93 -9.72
N PHE A 31 -10.93 6.22 -9.37
CA PHE A 31 -11.42 6.12 -7.99
C PHE A 31 -10.52 5.26 -7.10
N ASP A 32 -10.05 4.11 -7.60
CA ASP A 32 -9.16 3.21 -6.85
C ASP A 32 -7.79 3.85 -6.62
N THR A 33 -7.29 4.61 -7.61
CA THR A 33 -6.02 5.34 -7.49
C THR A 33 -6.04 6.36 -6.35
N ARG A 34 -7.15 7.07 -6.16
CA ARG A 34 -7.27 8.08 -5.09
C ARG A 34 -7.18 7.44 -3.72
N LEU A 35 -7.83 6.30 -3.51
CA LEU A 35 -7.80 5.57 -2.24
C LEU A 35 -6.42 4.95 -1.96
N VAL A 36 -5.74 4.46 -3.00
CA VAL A 36 -4.35 4.00 -2.89
C VAL A 36 -3.45 5.16 -2.45
N ILE A 37 -3.50 6.31 -3.13
CA ILE A 37 -2.72 7.50 -2.79
C ILE A 37 -3.02 7.97 -1.36
N ASP A 38 -4.29 8.04 -0.98
CA ASP A 38 -4.72 8.47 0.35
C ASP A 38 -4.15 7.59 1.47
N ASN A 39 -4.14 6.27 1.29
CA ASN A 39 -3.48 5.36 2.25
C ASN A 39 -1.97 5.59 2.32
N LEU A 40 -1.28 5.71 1.17
CA LEU A 40 0.17 5.95 1.13
C LEU A 40 0.54 7.30 1.75
N SER A 41 -0.23 8.35 1.50
CA SER A 41 -0.01 9.68 2.10
C SER A 41 -0.13 9.63 3.62
N ARG A 42 -1.07 8.86 4.18
CA ARG A 42 -1.16 8.66 5.63
C ARG A 42 0.02 7.89 6.21
N ALA A 43 0.52 6.87 5.49
CA ALA A 43 1.71 6.13 5.90
C ALA A 43 2.96 7.04 5.93
N ILE A 44 3.14 7.89 4.91
CA ILE A 44 4.22 8.89 4.87
C ILE A 44 4.05 9.90 6.00
N GLY A 45 2.82 10.35 6.27
CA GLY A 45 2.52 11.26 7.37
C GLY A 45 2.97 10.71 8.72
N ASP A 46 2.69 9.44 9.00
CA ASP A 46 3.13 8.76 10.23
C ASP A 46 4.66 8.58 10.28
N LEU A 47 5.30 8.22 9.15
CA LEU A 47 6.77 8.11 9.07
C LEU A 47 7.51 9.45 9.20
N SER A 48 6.83 10.56 8.88
CA SER A 48 7.42 11.91 8.84
C SER A 48 7.25 12.65 10.17
N ASP A 49 6.86 11.97 11.26
CA ASP A 49 6.89 12.57 12.59
C ASP A 49 8.31 13.12 12.86
N PRO A 50 8.48 14.43 13.13
CA PRO A 50 9.79 15.02 13.40
C PRO A 50 10.49 14.43 14.62
N LEU A 51 9.76 13.76 15.52
CA LEU A 51 10.32 13.06 16.67
C LEU A 51 10.75 11.61 16.34
N GLY A 52 10.50 11.14 15.12
CA GLY A 52 10.82 9.80 14.66
C GLY A 52 9.91 8.70 15.23
N ASN A 53 8.76 9.06 15.82
CA ASN A 53 7.78 8.06 16.24
C ASN A 53 6.90 7.67 15.06
N TYR A 54 6.64 6.38 14.93
CA TYR A 54 5.69 5.84 13.98
C TYR A 54 5.10 4.56 14.55
N SER A 55 3.88 4.24 14.11
CA SER A 55 3.20 3.01 14.50
C SER A 55 3.36 1.97 13.40
N LEU A 56 4.08 0.89 13.71
CA LEU A 56 4.18 -0.25 12.78
C LEU A 56 2.81 -0.82 12.41
N ASP A 57 1.89 -0.87 13.37
CA ASP A 57 0.53 -1.38 13.14
C ASP A 57 -0.21 -0.49 12.14
N TYR A 58 -0.07 0.84 12.28
CA TYR A 58 -0.67 1.81 11.37
C TYR A 58 -0.04 1.75 9.97
N LEU A 59 1.29 1.63 9.88
CA LEU A 59 1.99 1.51 8.60
C LEU A 59 1.61 0.22 7.87
N GLU A 60 1.54 -0.91 8.58
CA GLU A 60 1.09 -2.17 8.00
C GLU A 60 -0.36 -2.09 7.52
N GLU A 61 -1.24 -1.44 8.27
CA GLU A 61 -2.63 -1.23 7.87
C GLU A 61 -2.71 -0.39 6.59
N LYS A 62 -2.06 0.79 6.54
CA LYS A 62 -2.18 1.71 5.41
C LYS A 62 -1.52 1.16 4.14
N VAL A 63 -0.29 0.65 4.25
CA VAL A 63 0.39 0.05 3.08
C VAL A 63 -0.31 -1.23 2.64
N GLY A 64 -0.80 -2.04 3.58
CA GLY A 64 -1.59 -3.23 3.29
C GLY A 64 -2.90 -2.91 2.58
N ASN A 65 -3.63 -1.87 2.99
CA ASN A 65 -4.85 -1.41 2.32
C ASN A 65 -4.58 -0.92 0.90
N ALA A 66 -3.51 -0.12 0.71
CA ALA A 66 -3.10 0.36 -0.60
C ALA A 66 -2.77 -0.80 -1.55
N HIS A 67 -1.98 -1.76 -1.08
CA HIS A 67 -1.68 -3.00 -1.82
C HIS A 67 -2.96 -3.75 -2.17
N CYS A 68 -3.83 -3.95 -1.17
CA CYS A 68 -5.08 -4.66 -1.33
C CYS A 68 -5.99 -4.05 -2.41
N LEU A 69 -6.12 -2.72 -2.44
CA LEU A 69 -6.91 -2.01 -3.45
C LEU A 69 -6.32 -2.16 -4.86
N LEU A 70 -4.99 -2.16 -4.97
CA LEU A 70 -4.31 -2.26 -6.26
C LEU A 70 -4.41 -3.68 -6.85
N PHE A 71 -4.20 -4.71 -6.03
CA PHE A 71 -4.11 -6.10 -6.47
C PHE A 71 -5.41 -6.90 -6.33
N LYS A 72 -6.35 -6.56 -5.43
CA LYS A 72 -7.66 -7.26 -5.41
C LYS A 72 -8.54 -6.90 -6.59
N THR A 73 -8.36 -5.72 -7.19
CA THR A 73 -9.12 -5.30 -8.37
C THR A 73 -8.85 -6.21 -9.57
N GLU A 74 -7.73 -6.95 -9.59
CA GLU A 74 -7.44 -7.97 -10.62
C GLU A 74 -8.33 -9.21 -10.54
N LYS A 75 -8.80 -9.59 -9.34
CA LYS A 75 -9.59 -10.83 -9.17
C LYS A 75 -11.05 -10.70 -9.58
N ASN A 76 -11.52 -9.48 -9.86
CA ASN A 76 -12.90 -9.20 -10.31
C ASN A 76 -13.00 -8.93 -11.83
N ILE A 77 -12.00 -9.34 -12.61
CA ILE A 77 -12.19 -9.46 -14.07
C ILE A 77 -13.05 -10.71 -14.30
N HIS A 78 -14.36 -10.49 -14.44
CA HIS A 78 -15.34 -11.51 -14.78
C HIS A 78 -14.92 -12.30 -16.03
N PHE A 79 -14.79 -13.62 -15.89
CA PHE A 79 -15.00 -14.52 -17.01
C PHE A 79 -16.48 -14.40 -17.40
N HIS A 80 -16.76 -13.92 -18.62
CA HIS A 80 -18.09 -14.07 -19.21
C HIS A 80 -18.28 -15.52 -19.69
N PRO A 81 -19.47 -16.12 -19.47
CA PRO A 81 -19.82 -17.42 -20.04
C PRO A 81 -19.94 -17.38 -21.56
#